data_AF-A0A2D6MLG6-F1
#
_entry.id   AF-A0A2D6MLG6-F1
#
_cell.length_a   1.000
_cell.length_b   1.000
_cell.length_c   1.000
_cell.angle_alpha   90.00
_cell.angle_beta   90.00
_cell.angle_gamma   90.00
#
_symmetry.space_group_name_H-M   'P 1'
#
loop_
_entity.id
_entity.type
_entity.pdbx_description
1 polymer ?
#
loop_
_entity_poly.entity_id
_entity_poly.type
_entity_poly.pdbx_seq_one_letter_code
_entity_poly.pdbx_strand_id
1 'polypeptide(L)'
;MQAVPGGVHPTIRREASLAPNTSRQEAVLQSPSGPPSACCGSGLQSDSMSKPKRQEQEDAQEEISEVAKDILRMQLPIRIPGLGHVNMYALVDDDGVAVIDPGLPGVDTWDAIVHRLKQGGFEPRHIHTAFITHSHPDHFGGAVRIHKESGARIVAHRAFHFGGPSKQRRHTGEHAHTHGHTHGTADQHTEASVDDLVAHMELLERDRRRAQNPIGRIFGALKRLTTPAPWKGPGDRIKLRESLRWLGFATVGRSKFLPNVTHHVEHGDVLKLAGREWFVQHTPGHTADHICLHDPDTGAFLSGDHVLPTITPHIGGVSYLADPLKSFFYSLDRVGEIRNVELALPAHGHPFDDLAGRARSIKEHHYERLEEIAGIAKDVGRADVNTFMKRLFKERSWGDMAESETYAHLEHLRLEGKAEAHRNDEGRLVYDL
;
A
#
# COMPACT_ATOMS: atom_id res chain seq x y z
N MET A 1 -18.30 35.71 -3.96
CA MET A 1 -17.42 35.33 -5.08
C MET A 1 -16.20 36.24 -5.03
N GLN A 2 -15.15 35.83 -4.33
CA GLN A 2 -13.83 36.46 -4.46
C GLN A 2 -13.01 35.50 -5.32
N ALA A 3 -12.50 36.01 -6.43
CA ALA A 3 -11.61 35.27 -7.33
C ALA A 3 -10.36 34.83 -6.56
N VAL A 4 -9.98 33.56 -6.72
CA VAL A 4 -8.68 33.06 -6.30
C VAL A 4 -7.63 33.74 -7.20
N PRO A 5 -6.60 34.40 -6.68
CA PRO A 5 -5.66 35.13 -7.51
C PRO A 5 -4.73 34.15 -8.24
N GLY A 6 -4.91 34.05 -9.56
CA GLY A 6 -3.96 33.43 -10.47
C GLY A 6 -2.65 34.21 -10.50
N GLY A 7 -1.72 33.83 -9.64
CA GLY A 7 -0.36 34.36 -9.60
C GLY A 7 0.52 33.43 -8.77
N VAL A 8 1.61 32.95 -9.36
CA VAL A 8 2.56 32.02 -8.71
C VAL A 8 3.07 32.67 -7.42
N HIS A 9 2.72 32.08 -6.28
CA HIS A 9 3.16 32.53 -4.96
C HIS A 9 4.67 32.34 -4.83
N PRO A 10 5.44 33.32 -4.29
CA PRO A 10 6.90 33.27 -4.22
C PRO A 10 7.46 32.13 -3.34
N THR A 11 6.59 31.40 -2.64
CA THR A 11 6.91 30.25 -1.77
C THR A 11 6.84 28.89 -2.48
N ILE A 12 6.34 28.81 -3.72
CA ILE A 12 6.20 27.55 -4.44
C ILE A 12 7.46 27.29 -5.27
N ARG A 13 8.18 26.21 -4.95
CA ARG A 13 9.31 25.76 -5.77
C ARG A 13 8.78 25.03 -7.00
N ARG A 14 9.16 25.46 -8.20
CA ARG A 14 8.99 24.62 -9.39
C ARG A 14 10.11 23.59 -9.42
N GLU A 15 9.76 22.31 -9.41
CA GLU A 15 10.78 21.29 -9.69
C GLU A 15 11.15 21.38 -11.17
N ALA A 16 12.46 21.41 -11.45
CA ALA A 16 12.92 21.33 -12.82
C ALA A 16 12.42 20.00 -13.39
N SER A 17 11.86 20.03 -14.60
CA SER A 17 11.56 18.82 -15.37
C SER A 17 12.76 17.89 -15.30
N LEU A 18 12.56 16.68 -14.78
CA LEU A 18 13.58 15.63 -14.80
C LEU A 18 13.96 15.44 -16.26
N ALA A 19 15.18 15.83 -16.63
CA ALA A 19 15.65 15.66 -17.99
C ALA A 19 15.72 14.14 -18.26
N PRO A 20 15.26 13.66 -19.43
CA PRO A 20 15.27 12.24 -19.74
C PRO A 20 16.69 11.69 -19.63
N ASN A 21 16.88 10.76 -18.68
CA ASN A 21 18.19 10.24 -18.33
C ASN A 21 18.71 9.28 -19.43
N THR A 22 19.32 9.84 -20.46
CA THR A 22 19.99 9.08 -21.54
C THR A 22 21.41 8.70 -21.13
N SER A 23 21.55 7.86 -20.10
CA SER A 23 22.82 7.18 -19.83
C SER A 23 22.60 5.72 -19.49
N ARG A 24 22.65 4.88 -20.53
CA ARG A 24 23.00 3.46 -20.39
C ARG A 24 24.39 3.39 -19.78
N GLN A 25 24.50 2.98 -18.52
CA GLN A 25 25.78 2.54 -17.98
C GLN A 25 26.07 1.13 -18.51
N GLU A 26 26.95 1.05 -19.50
CA GLU A 26 27.61 -0.20 -19.87
C GLU A 26 28.56 -0.61 -18.74
N ALA A 27 28.30 -1.77 -18.13
CA ALA A 27 29.19 -2.36 -17.14
C ALA A 27 30.43 -2.92 -17.85
N VAL A 28 31.55 -2.22 -17.76
CA VAL A 28 32.86 -2.71 -18.20
C VAL A 28 33.44 -3.63 -17.13
N LEU A 29 33.52 -4.92 -17.47
CA LEU A 29 34.31 -5.94 -16.78
C LEU A 29 35.80 -5.64 -16.93
N GLN A 30 36.50 -5.31 -15.84
CA GLN A 30 37.96 -5.42 -15.77
C GLN A 30 38.38 -6.06 -14.44
N SER A 31 38.97 -7.24 -14.54
CA SER A 31 39.73 -7.90 -13.47
C SER A 31 41.14 -7.33 -13.40
N PRO A 32 41.81 -7.40 -12.23
CA PRO A 32 43.25 -7.61 -12.26
C PRO A 32 43.74 -8.68 -11.28
N SER A 33 44.76 -9.40 -11.76
CA SER A 33 45.55 -10.45 -11.12
C SER A 33 46.81 -9.90 -10.43
N GLY A 34 47.19 -10.46 -9.27
CA GLY A 34 48.59 -10.61 -8.81
C GLY A 34 49.04 -9.81 -7.56
N PRO A 35 49.71 -10.44 -6.56
CA PRO A 35 50.31 -9.81 -5.36
C PRO A 35 51.80 -9.41 -5.61
N PRO A 36 52.63 -8.86 -4.66
CA PRO A 36 52.50 -8.74 -3.18
C PRO A 36 53.01 -7.40 -2.55
N SER A 37 52.87 -7.25 -1.22
CA SER A 37 53.93 -6.84 -0.26
C SER A 37 53.36 -6.17 0.99
N ALA A 38 53.86 -6.60 2.15
CA ALA A 38 53.54 -6.05 3.46
C ALA A 38 54.47 -4.89 3.82
N CYS A 39 53.91 -3.76 4.27
CA CYS A 39 54.60 -2.77 5.10
C CYS A 39 53.61 -2.16 6.11
N CYS A 40 54.00 -2.17 7.38
CA CYS A 40 53.30 -1.57 8.51
C CYS A 40 53.23 -0.03 8.41
N GLY A 41 52.16 0.58 8.92
CA GLY A 41 52.21 1.98 9.35
C GLY A 41 50.88 2.74 9.36
N SER A 42 50.47 3.13 10.57
CA SER A 42 49.51 4.18 10.94
C SER A 42 48.01 3.94 10.67
N GLY A 43 47.27 3.89 11.78
CA GLY A 43 45.82 3.74 11.80
C GLY A 43 45.12 4.93 11.14
N LEU A 44 44.38 4.63 10.09
CA LEU A 44 43.28 5.46 9.63
C LEU A 44 42.03 4.91 10.31
N GLN A 45 41.42 5.74 11.16
CA GLN A 45 40.07 5.51 11.67
C GLN A 45 39.17 5.32 10.45
N SER A 46 38.61 4.12 10.31
CA SER A 46 37.58 3.85 9.32
C SER A 46 36.35 4.63 9.75
N ASP A 47 36.19 5.83 9.21
CA ASP A 47 34.95 6.58 9.31
C ASP A 47 33.88 5.69 8.65
N SER A 48 33.02 5.09 9.47
CA SER A 48 31.99 4.18 8.99
C SER A 48 30.99 5.01 8.21
N MET A 49 31.22 5.18 6.91
CA MET A 49 30.29 5.85 6.00
C MET A 49 28.96 5.11 6.09
N SER A 50 28.03 5.65 6.87
CA SER A 50 26.69 5.13 7.00
C SER A 50 26.07 5.12 5.61
N LYS A 51 25.52 3.97 5.20
CA LYS A 51 24.88 3.82 3.88
C LYS A 51 23.93 5.01 3.64
N PRO A 52 23.97 5.65 2.46
CA PRO A 52 23.09 6.80 2.19
C PRO A 52 21.64 6.41 2.44
N LYS A 53 20.90 7.31 3.11
CA LYS A 53 19.47 7.13 3.37
C LYS A 53 18.75 7.04 2.02
N ARG A 54 17.76 6.15 1.95
CA ARG A 54 16.83 6.15 0.80
C ARG A 54 15.94 7.38 0.90
N GLN A 55 15.47 7.89 -0.24
CA GLN A 55 14.64 9.09 -0.25
C GLN A 55 13.36 8.95 0.59
N GLU A 56 12.76 7.77 0.65
CA GLU A 56 11.57 7.50 1.48
C GLU A 56 11.87 7.62 3.00
N GLN A 57 13.15 7.57 3.40
CA GLN A 57 13.63 7.73 4.77
C GLN A 57 13.98 9.18 5.13
N GLU A 58 13.89 10.10 4.17
CA GLU A 58 14.07 11.53 4.41
C GLU A 58 12.91 12.07 5.24
N ASP A 59 13.21 13.00 6.14
CA ASP A 59 12.17 13.71 6.88
C ASP A 59 11.33 14.57 5.93
N ALA A 60 10.07 14.83 6.29
CA ALA A 60 9.19 15.66 5.48
C ALA A 60 9.73 17.09 5.34
N GLN A 61 9.89 17.54 4.08
CA GLN A 61 10.29 18.90 3.79
C GLN A 61 9.21 19.92 4.14
N GLU A 62 9.67 21.14 4.45
CA GLU A 62 8.77 22.24 4.76
C GLU A 62 8.19 22.96 3.54
N GLU A 63 8.91 22.94 2.43
CA GLU A 63 8.50 23.62 1.22
C GLU A 63 7.51 22.77 0.41
N ILE A 64 6.59 23.43 -0.28
CA ILE A 64 5.73 22.78 -1.28
C ILE A 64 6.35 22.95 -2.67
N SER A 65 6.13 21.95 -3.52
CA SER A 65 6.64 21.95 -4.90
C SER A 65 5.49 21.84 -5.90
N GLU A 66 5.53 22.61 -6.98
CA GLU A 66 4.68 22.36 -8.16
C GLU A 66 5.40 21.35 -9.05
N VAL A 67 4.88 20.12 -9.10
CA VAL A 67 5.51 18.98 -9.79
C VAL A 67 4.98 18.79 -11.22
N ALA A 68 3.77 19.27 -11.47
CA ALA A 68 3.19 19.47 -12.78
C ALA A 68 2.26 20.68 -12.69
N LYS A 69 1.81 21.21 -13.84
CA LYS A 69 0.87 22.33 -13.89
C LYS A 69 -0.28 22.07 -12.91
N ASP A 70 -0.54 22.97 -11.96
CA ASP A 70 -1.64 22.88 -10.99
C ASP A 70 -1.63 21.61 -10.08
N ILE A 71 -0.49 20.91 -10.00
CA ILE A 71 -0.29 19.76 -9.10
C ILE A 71 0.81 20.12 -8.11
N LEU A 72 0.41 20.33 -6.86
CA LEU A 72 1.31 20.65 -5.76
C LEU A 72 1.63 19.38 -4.96
N ARG A 73 2.90 19.12 -4.69
CA ARG A 73 3.35 18.08 -3.77
C ARG A 73 3.66 18.69 -2.40
N MET A 74 3.11 18.08 -1.36
CA MET A 74 3.24 18.48 0.03
C MET A 74 3.68 17.27 0.87
N GLN A 75 4.90 17.29 1.39
CA GLN A 75 5.37 16.22 2.27
C GLN A 75 4.80 16.39 3.68
N LEU A 76 4.19 15.32 4.18
CA LEU A 76 3.61 15.24 5.53
C LEU A 76 4.48 14.31 6.40
N PRO A 77 4.77 14.72 7.65
CA PRO A 77 5.61 13.93 8.53
C PRO A 77 4.92 12.64 8.95
N ILE A 78 5.66 11.52 8.87
CA ILE A 78 5.23 10.23 9.43
C ILE A 78 6.34 9.65 10.30
N ARG A 79 5.95 8.80 11.27
CA ARG A 79 6.89 8.13 12.18
C ARG A 79 6.71 6.62 12.07
N ILE A 80 6.96 6.09 10.87
CA ILE A 80 6.88 4.67 10.56
C ILE A 80 8.32 4.16 10.35
N PRO A 81 8.73 3.02 10.92
CA PRO A 81 10.08 2.49 10.72
C PRO A 81 10.41 2.35 9.23
N GLY A 82 11.45 3.07 8.78
CA GLY A 82 11.89 3.04 7.39
C GLY A 82 11.23 4.06 6.46
N LEU A 83 10.27 4.87 6.95
CA LEU A 83 9.62 5.94 6.19
C LEU A 83 9.57 7.24 7.01
N GLY A 84 10.06 8.34 6.44
CA GLY A 84 10.10 9.66 7.10
C GLY A 84 8.98 10.62 6.69
N HIS A 85 8.39 10.43 5.52
CA HIS A 85 7.30 11.25 5.02
C HIS A 85 6.31 10.46 4.15
N VAL A 86 5.11 11.01 3.98
CA VAL A 86 4.15 10.65 2.93
C VAL A 86 3.86 11.90 2.10
N ASN A 87 3.77 11.74 0.77
CA ASN A 87 3.41 12.80 -0.15
C ASN A 87 1.89 12.92 -0.22
N MET A 88 1.37 14.07 0.20
CA MET A 88 0.03 14.51 -0.16
C MET A 88 0.13 15.37 -1.42
N TYR A 89 -0.71 15.10 -2.40
CA TYR A 89 -0.81 15.94 -3.60
C TYR A 89 -2.05 16.82 -3.51
N ALA A 90 -1.93 18.11 -3.83
CA ALA A 90 -3.06 19.02 -3.98
C ALA A 90 -3.21 19.38 -5.46
N LEU A 91 -4.35 19.02 -6.03
CA LEU A 91 -4.74 19.35 -7.39
C LEU A 91 -5.58 20.63 -7.33
N VAL A 92 -5.13 21.67 -8.02
CA VAL A 92 -5.70 23.01 -7.92
C VAL A 92 -6.71 23.26 -9.05
N ASP A 93 -7.86 23.84 -8.70
CA ASP A 93 -8.84 24.37 -9.66
C ASP A 93 -9.48 25.68 -9.17
N ASP A 94 -10.45 26.18 -9.93
CA ASP A 94 -11.17 27.42 -9.62
C ASP A 94 -12.03 27.32 -8.34
N ASP A 95 -12.42 26.11 -7.92
CA ASP A 95 -13.26 25.85 -6.74
C ASP A 95 -12.43 25.60 -5.47
N GLY A 96 -11.11 25.42 -5.61
CA GLY A 96 -10.17 25.27 -4.51
C GLY A 96 -9.14 24.17 -4.79
N VAL A 97 -9.12 23.15 -3.92
CA VAL A 97 -8.22 21.99 -4.09
C VAL A 97 -8.89 20.64 -3.82
N ALA A 98 -8.50 19.65 -4.62
CA ALA A 98 -8.62 18.25 -4.27
C ALA A 98 -7.29 17.76 -3.69
N VAL A 99 -7.34 17.09 -2.53
CA VAL A 99 -6.14 16.49 -1.94
C VAL A 99 -6.15 14.97 -2.10
N ILE A 100 -4.98 14.41 -2.38
CA ILE A 100 -4.73 12.97 -2.52
C ILE A 100 -3.88 12.54 -1.33
N ASP A 101 -4.35 11.52 -0.61
CA ASP A 101 -3.67 10.88 0.53
C ASP A 101 -3.26 11.86 1.66
N PRO A 102 -4.23 12.42 2.42
CA PRO A 102 -3.99 13.42 3.47
C PRO A 102 -3.29 12.90 4.75
N GLY A 103 -2.34 11.98 4.64
CA GLY A 103 -1.44 11.65 5.73
C GLY A 103 -2.05 10.83 6.88
N LEU A 104 -1.24 10.64 7.93
CA LEU A 104 -1.65 10.03 9.19
C LEU A 104 -2.72 10.86 9.95
N PRO A 105 -3.53 10.22 10.80
CA PRO A 105 -4.37 10.95 11.72
C PRO A 105 -3.53 11.49 12.88
N GLY A 106 -3.74 12.75 13.25
CA GLY A 106 -3.03 13.35 14.36
C GLY A 106 -2.99 14.87 14.29
N VAL A 107 -2.47 15.48 15.35
CA VAL A 107 -2.26 16.93 15.41
C VAL A 107 -1.05 17.31 14.55
N ASP A 108 0.07 16.61 14.67
CA ASP A 108 1.30 16.86 13.89
C ASP A 108 1.04 16.88 12.38
N THR A 109 0.35 15.85 11.85
CA THR A 109 0.00 15.78 10.43
C THR A 109 -1.00 16.88 10.04
N TRP A 110 -1.97 17.20 10.89
CA TRP A 110 -2.92 18.25 10.60
C TRP A 110 -2.27 19.64 10.53
N ASP A 111 -1.39 19.95 11.48
CA ASP A 111 -0.67 21.22 11.49
C ASP A 111 0.21 21.36 10.26
N ALA A 112 0.84 20.26 9.82
CA ALA A 112 1.54 20.19 8.54
C ALA A 112 0.61 20.47 7.34
N ILE A 113 -0.55 19.80 7.25
CA ILE A 113 -1.53 20.03 6.17
C ILE A 113 -1.94 21.50 6.11
N VAL A 114 -2.35 22.10 7.24
CA VAL A 114 -2.77 23.50 7.31
C VAL A 114 -1.64 24.43 6.86
N HIS A 115 -0.43 24.17 7.34
CA HIS A 115 0.72 24.99 7.01
C HIS A 115 1.10 24.89 5.53
N ARG A 116 1.11 23.69 4.93
CA ARG A 116 1.42 23.48 3.50
C ARG A 116 0.34 24.05 2.58
N LEU A 117 -0.94 23.88 2.92
CA LEU A 117 -2.04 24.53 2.18
C LEU A 117 -1.90 26.04 2.17
N LYS A 118 -1.56 26.64 3.32
CA LYS A 118 -1.36 28.08 3.44
C LYS A 118 -0.21 28.58 2.54
N GLN A 119 0.87 27.81 2.38
CA GLN A 119 1.96 28.16 1.45
C GLN A 119 1.49 28.16 -0.02
N GLY A 120 0.49 27.33 -0.35
CA GLY A 120 -0.18 27.29 -1.65
C GLY A 120 -1.31 28.31 -1.81
N GLY A 121 -1.58 29.15 -0.81
CA GLY A 121 -2.68 30.12 -0.84
C GLY A 121 -4.06 29.55 -0.46
N PHE A 122 -4.11 28.33 0.11
CA PHE A 122 -5.33 27.65 0.49
C PHE A 122 -5.52 27.57 2.01
N GLU A 123 -6.78 27.43 2.42
CA GLU A 123 -7.18 27.10 3.78
C GLU A 123 -7.89 25.74 3.74
N PRO A 124 -7.98 25.01 4.86
CA PRO A 124 -8.69 23.72 4.89
C PRO A 124 -10.12 23.77 4.34
N ARG A 125 -10.83 24.89 4.53
CA ARG A 125 -12.19 25.10 3.98
C ARG A 125 -12.25 25.14 2.45
N HIS A 126 -11.13 25.32 1.75
CA HIS A 126 -11.05 25.30 0.29
C HIS A 126 -10.83 23.88 -0.26
N ILE A 127 -10.67 22.88 0.61
CA ILE A 127 -10.61 21.48 0.16
C ILE A 127 -12.02 21.04 -0.21
N HIS A 128 -12.27 20.75 -1.48
CA HIS A 128 -13.58 20.26 -1.93
C HIS A 128 -13.61 18.72 -2.01
N THR A 129 -12.46 18.06 -2.11
CA THR A 129 -12.38 16.59 -2.23
C THR A 129 -11.11 16.06 -1.56
N ALA A 130 -11.26 14.97 -0.81
CA ALA A 130 -10.16 14.14 -0.33
C ALA A 130 -10.24 12.77 -1.02
N PHE A 131 -9.28 12.48 -1.88
CA PHE A 131 -9.13 11.18 -2.53
C PHE A 131 -8.17 10.32 -1.71
N ILE A 132 -8.51 9.04 -1.56
CA ILE A 132 -7.72 8.07 -0.83
C ILE A 132 -7.34 6.96 -1.81
N THR A 133 -6.04 6.76 -2.02
CA THR A 133 -5.52 5.69 -2.88
C THR A 133 -5.82 4.32 -2.29
N HIS A 134 -5.64 4.16 -0.97
CA HIS A 134 -5.88 2.89 -0.28
C HIS A 134 -6.04 3.01 1.24
N SER A 135 -6.32 1.87 1.87
CA SER A 135 -6.68 1.75 3.27
C SER A 135 -5.53 1.72 4.29
N HIS A 136 -4.33 2.22 3.97
CA HIS A 136 -3.31 2.42 5.01
C HIS A 136 -3.48 3.75 5.75
N PRO A 137 -3.21 3.79 7.08
CA PRO A 137 -3.53 4.94 7.92
C PRO A 137 -2.88 6.25 7.50
N ASP A 138 -1.69 6.18 6.89
CA ASP A 138 -0.91 7.30 6.38
C ASP A 138 -1.44 7.87 5.07
N HIS A 139 -2.47 7.26 4.48
CA HIS A 139 -3.13 7.78 3.28
C HIS A 139 -4.50 8.36 3.60
N PHE A 140 -5.28 7.72 4.48
CA PHE A 140 -6.64 8.20 4.77
C PHE A 140 -6.78 9.03 6.05
N GLY A 141 -5.76 9.07 6.90
CA GLY A 141 -5.86 9.54 8.28
C GLY A 141 -6.36 10.97 8.43
N GLY A 142 -5.93 11.88 7.56
CA GLY A 142 -6.41 13.27 7.55
C GLY A 142 -7.84 13.45 6.99
N ALA A 143 -8.38 12.47 6.27
CA ALA A 143 -9.63 12.63 5.51
C ALA A 143 -10.86 12.89 6.40
N VAL A 144 -10.92 12.26 7.59
CA VAL A 144 -12.02 12.49 8.55
C VAL A 144 -12.08 13.94 8.99
N ARG A 145 -10.91 14.53 9.31
CA ARG A 145 -10.84 15.91 9.77
C ARG A 145 -11.10 16.87 8.61
N ILE A 146 -10.54 16.62 7.44
CA ILE A 146 -10.83 17.40 6.23
C ILE A 146 -12.33 17.47 5.97
N HIS A 147 -13.01 16.32 5.93
CA HIS A 147 -14.47 16.28 5.71
C HIS A 147 -15.23 17.10 6.76
N LYS A 148 -14.83 17.02 8.04
CA LYS A 148 -15.45 17.81 9.11
C LYS A 148 -15.26 19.32 8.95
N GLU A 149 -14.07 19.76 8.57
CA GLU A 149 -13.71 21.19 8.51
C GLU A 149 -14.16 21.88 7.20
N SER A 150 -14.34 21.12 6.12
CA SER A 150 -14.61 21.66 4.78
C SER A 150 -15.91 21.17 4.13
N GLY A 151 -16.47 20.05 4.62
CA GLY A 151 -17.54 19.34 3.91
C GLY A 151 -17.06 18.58 2.67
N ALA A 152 -15.74 18.47 2.44
CA ALA A 152 -15.16 17.80 1.27
C ALA A 152 -15.73 16.40 1.05
N ARG A 153 -15.95 16.03 -0.21
CA ARG A 153 -16.24 14.63 -0.55
C ARG A 153 -15.04 13.77 -0.22
N ILE A 154 -15.28 12.60 0.36
CA ILE A 154 -14.27 11.55 0.48
C ILE A 154 -14.50 10.53 -0.63
N VAL A 155 -13.48 10.35 -1.47
CA VAL A 155 -13.48 9.43 -2.62
C VAL A 155 -12.46 8.31 -2.35
N ALA A 156 -12.87 7.07 -2.53
CA ALA A 156 -11.99 5.90 -2.40
C ALA A 156 -12.53 4.74 -3.24
N HIS A 157 -11.74 3.68 -3.39
CA HIS A 157 -12.22 2.46 -4.04
C HIS A 157 -13.47 1.88 -3.35
N ARG A 158 -14.32 1.17 -4.09
CA ARG A 158 -15.48 0.47 -3.51
C ARG A 158 -15.10 -0.56 -2.45
N ALA A 159 -13.94 -1.19 -2.59
CA ALA A 159 -13.43 -2.15 -1.62
C ALA A 159 -12.75 -1.49 -0.40
N PHE A 160 -12.75 -0.15 -0.27
CA PHE A 160 -12.13 0.53 0.85
C PHE A 160 -12.63 -0.01 2.19
N HIS A 161 -11.71 -0.55 2.99
CA HIS A 161 -12.01 -1.07 4.31
C HIS A 161 -10.80 -0.91 5.23
N PHE A 162 -11.02 -0.74 6.53
CA PHE A 162 -9.93 -0.76 7.50
C PHE A 162 -10.19 -1.74 8.63
N GLY A 163 -9.17 -2.55 8.93
CA GLY A 163 -9.24 -3.73 9.78
C GLY A 163 -9.55 -4.98 8.96
N GLY A 164 -8.86 -6.08 9.28
CA GLY A 164 -8.93 -7.36 8.54
C GLY A 164 -10.35 -7.96 8.44
N PRO A 165 -10.51 -9.09 7.72
CA PRO A 165 -11.79 -9.60 7.21
C PRO A 165 -12.96 -9.45 8.18
N SER A 166 -13.75 -8.39 7.97
CA SER A 166 -15.02 -8.19 8.65
C SER A 166 -16.14 -8.61 7.71
N LYS A 167 -17.00 -9.53 8.16
CA LYS A 167 -18.17 -10.03 7.41
C LYS A 167 -18.93 -8.84 6.83
N GLN A 168 -18.88 -8.67 5.52
CA GLN A 168 -19.68 -7.67 4.81
C GLN A 168 -21.16 -8.04 5.01
N ARG A 169 -21.99 -7.09 5.44
CA ARG A 169 -23.44 -7.22 5.33
C ARG A 169 -23.76 -7.16 3.84
N ARG A 170 -24.18 -8.28 3.24
CA ARG A 170 -24.87 -8.25 1.94
C ARG A 170 -26.13 -7.41 2.10
N HIS A 171 -26.18 -6.26 1.45
CA HIS A 171 -27.43 -5.58 1.16
C HIS A 171 -28.17 -6.45 0.13
N THR A 172 -29.15 -7.23 0.59
CA THR A 172 -30.17 -7.81 -0.28
C THR A 172 -31.10 -6.68 -0.68
N GLY A 173 -30.84 -6.07 -1.84
CA GLY A 173 -31.82 -5.26 -2.55
C GLY A 173 -32.57 -6.15 -3.51
N GLU A 174 -33.78 -6.56 -3.13
CA GLU A 174 -34.80 -7.01 -4.08
C GLU A 174 -35.10 -5.85 -5.02
N HIS A 175 -34.93 -6.06 -6.34
CA HIS A 175 -35.94 -5.73 -7.35
C HIS A 175 -35.60 -6.48 -8.64
N ALA A 176 -36.49 -7.39 -8.99
CA ALA A 176 -36.50 -8.13 -10.25
C ALA A 176 -36.92 -7.24 -11.42
N HIS A 177 -36.39 -7.49 -12.63
CA HIS A 177 -37.17 -8.04 -13.74
C HIS A 177 -36.30 -8.26 -15.00
N THR A 178 -36.10 -9.55 -15.31
CA THR A 178 -36.19 -10.24 -16.63
C THR A 178 -36.01 -9.46 -17.95
N HIS A 179 -35.08 -9.91 -18.81
CA HIS A 179 -35.35 -10.69 -20.04
C HIS A 179 -34.01 -11.25 -20.59
N GLY A 180 -34.00 -12.52 -20.97
CA GLY A 180 -32.79 -13.23 -21.41
C GLY A 180 -32.67 -13.42 -22.92
N HIS A 181 -31.51 -13.90 -23.35
CA HIS A 181 -31.35 -15.01 -24.31
C HIS A 181 -29.89 -15.53 -24.28
N THR A 182 -29.77 -16.86 -24.35
CA THR A 182 -28.60 -17.75 -24.44
C THR A 182 -27.94 -17.67 -25.84
N HIS A 183 -26.67 -18.02 -26.13
CA HIS A 183 -25.85 -19.22 -25.86
C HIS A 183 -24.37 -18.98 -26.28
N GLY A 184 -23.42 -19.69 -25.64
CA GLY A 184 -22.12 -20.05 -26.26
C GLY A 184 -20.90 -20.24 -25.32
N THR A 185 -20.87 -21.39 -24.63
CA THR A 185 -19.73 -22.26 -24.21
C THR A 185 -18.29 -21.86 -24.59
N ALA A 186 -17.21 -22.15 -23.86
CA ALA A 186 -16.93 -22.83 -22.59
C ALA A 186 -15.44 -22.59 -22.27
N ASP A 187 -15.06 -22.42 -21.00
CA ASP A 187 -13.77 -22.89 -20.50
C ASP A 187 -13.92 -23.26 -19.02
N GLN A 188 -13.61 -24.52 -18.73
CA GLN A 188 -13.87 -25.19 -17.46
C GLN A 188 -12.70 -24.95 -16.51
N HIS A 189 -12.91 -24.14 -15.48
CA HIS A 189 -12.16 -24.25 -14.24
C HIS A 189 -13.07 -24.81 -13.16
N THR A 190 -12.66 -25.96 -12.65
CA THR A 190 -13.30 -26.79 -11.62
C THR A 190 -13.73 -25.96 -10.40
N GLU A 191 -15.04 -25.84 -10.21
CA GLU A 191 -15.67 -25.28 -9.01
C GLU A 191 -15.34 -26.16 -7.79
N ALA A 192 -14.98 -25.51 -6.69
CA ALA A 192 -14.83 -26.15 -5.38
C ALA A 192 -16.14 -26.87 -4.99
N SER A 193 -16.01 -28.05 -4.38
CA SER A 193 -17.13 -28.95 -4.14
C SER A 193 -18.22 -28.31 -3.26
N VAL A 194 -19.47 -28.63 -3.56
CA VAL A 194 -20.67 -28.18 -2.84
C VAL A 194 -20.60 -28.53 -1.33
N ASP A 195 -19.80 -29.52 -0.96
CA ASP A 195 -19.60 -29.95 0.43
C ASP A 195 -18.75 -28.95 1.26
N ASP A 196 -17.81 -28.23 0.63
CA ASP A 196 -17.03 -27.16 1.29
C ASP A 196 -17.89 -25.91 1.58
N LEU A 197 -18.87 -25.65 0.71
CA LEU A 197 -19.84 -24.56 0.87
C LEU A 197 -20.83 -24.84 2.01
N VAL A 198 -21.26 -26.09 2.19
CA VAL A 198 -22.18 -26.49 3.27
C VAL A 198 -21.49 -26.43 4.64
N ALA A 199 -20.24 -26.90 4.75
CA ALA A 199 -19.44 -26.76 5.97
C ALA A 199 -19.17 -25.29 6.35
N HIS A 200 -18.98 -24.42 5.35
CA HIS A 200 -18.86 -22.98 5.54
C HIS A 200 -20.20 -22.33 5.97
N MET A 201 -21.32 -22.77 5.41
CA MET A 201 -22.67 -22.27 5.73
C MET A 201 -23.14 -22.66 7.14
N GLU A 202 -22.85 -23.87 7.61
CA GLU A 202 -23.19 -24.29 8.97
C GLU A 202 -22.38 -23.55 10.04
N LEU A 203 -21.11 -23.24 9.76
CA LEU A 203 -20.26 -22.35 10.57
C LEU A 203 -20.82 -20.92 10.62
N LEU A 204 -21.42 -20.45 9.52
CA LEU A 204 -22.03 -19.13 9.42
C LEU A 204 -23.36 -19.02 10.19
N GLU A 205 -24.18 -20.07 10.25
CA GLU A 205 -25.44 -20.07 11.01
C GLU A 205 -25.24 -20.14 12.53
N ARG A 206 -24.25 -20.91 12.98
CA ARG A 206 -23.89 -21.00 14.41
C ARG A 206 -23.37 -19.66 14.97
N ASP A 207 -22.65 -18.90 14.14
CA ASP A 207 -22.19 -17.54 14.43
C ASP A 207 -23.32 -16.49 14.37
N ARG A 208 -24.33 -16.70 13.52
CA ARG A 208 -25.47 -15.78 13.36
C ARG A 208 -26.30 -15.65 14.64
N ARG A 209 -26.45 -16.75 15.39
CA ARG A 209 -27.13 -16.76 16.71
C ARG A 209 -26.32 -16.04 17.81
N ARG A 210 -24.99 -15.92 17.66
CA ARG A 210 -24.10 -15.20 18.61
C ARG A 210 -23.99 -13.70 18.33
N ALA A 211 -24.27 -13.28 17.09
CA ALA A 211 -24.05 -11.91 16.61
C ALA A 211 -25.10 -10.87 17.05
N GLN A 212 -26.14 -11.26 17.78
CA GLN A 212 -27.18 -10.34 18.29
C GLN A 212 -26.85 -9.75 19.67
N ASN A 213 -25.72 -10.11 20.27
CA ASN A 213 -25.37 -9.71 21.62
C ASN A 213 -24.24 -8.64 21.62
N PRO A 214 -24.46 -7.42 22.16
CA PRO A 214 -23.47 -6.33 22.13
C PRO A 214 -22.15 -6.69 22.85
N ILE A 215 -22.22 -7.54 23.87
CA ILE A 215 -21.05 -8.11 24.57
C ILE A 215 -20.25 -9.03 23.62
N GLY A 216 -20.93 -9.79 22.76
CA GLY A 216 -20.30 -10.66 21.76
C GLY A 216 -19.52 -9.91 20.68
N ARG A 217 -19.89 -8.65 20.37
CA ARG A 217 -19.11 -7.79 19.45
C ARG A 217 -17.79 -7.35 20.06
N ILE A 218 -17.79 -7.00 21.35
CA ILE A 218 -16.58 -6.61 22.08
C ILE A 218 -15.66 -7.82 22.25
N PHE A 219 -16.18 -8.98 22.66
CA PHE A 219 -15.42 -10.22 22.77
C PHE A 219 -14.91 -10.71 21.40
N GLY A 220 -15.70 -10.57 20.33
CA GLY A 220 -15.29 -10.95 18.98
C GLY A 220 -14.20 -10.03 18.41
N ALA A 221 -14.25 -8.72 18.70
CA ALA A 221 -13.19 -7.77 18.36
C ALA A 221 -11.92 -8.06 19.17
N LEU A 222 -12.05 -8.26 20.48
CA LEU A 222 -10.93 -8.61 21.35
C LEU A 222 -10.27 -9.93 20.92
N LYS A 223 -11.07 -10.96 20.60
CA LYS A 223 -10.58 -12.25 20.10
C LYS A 223 -9.79 -12.09 18.80
N ARG A 224 -10.24 -11.27 17.83
CA ARG A 224 -9.49 -11.01 16.58
C ARG A 224 -8.18 -10.25 16.82
N LEU A 225 -8.18 -9.32 17.77
CA LEU A 225 -6.99 -8.54 18.16
C LEU A 225 -5.97 -9.38 18.94
N THR A 226 -6.40 -10.50 19.52
CA THR A 226 -5.56 -11.45 20.25
C THR A 226 -5.38 -12.79 19.52
N THR A 227 -5.86 -12.93 18.28
CA THR A 227 -5.63 -14.14 17.48
C THR A 227 -4.24 -14.00 16.85
N PRO A 228 -3.32 -14.95 17.06
CA PRO A 228 -2.01 -14.91 16.42
C PRO A 228 -2.16 -14.94 14.89
N ALA A 229 -1.14 -14.45 14.18
CA ALA A 229 -1.11 -14.49 12.72
C ALA A 229 -1.37 -15.93 12.20
N PRO A 230 -1.95 -16.13 11.00
CA PRO A 230 -2.40 -17.45 10.55
C PRO A 230 -1.29 -18.52 10.47
N TRP A 231 -0.04 -18.09 10.31
CA TRP A 231 1.16 -18.93 10.31
C TRP A 231 1.73 -19.25 11.69
N LYS A 232 1.30 -18.54 12.74
CA LYS A 232 1.75 -18.73 14.12
C LYS A 232 0.90 -19.79 14.85
N GLY A 233 1.51 -20.45 15.83
CA GLY A 233 0.87 -21.44 16.68
C GLY A 233 0.19 -20.82 17.91
N PRO A 234 -0.65 -21.58 18.66
CA PRO A 234 -1.34 -21.07 19.85
C PRO A 234 -0.39 -20.60 20.98
N GLY A 235 0.83 -21.14 21.03
CA GLY A 235 1.86 -20.78 22.01
C GLY A 235 2.66 -19.51 21.66
N ASP A 236 2.51 -18.97 20.45
CA ASP A 236 3.24 -17.78 20.02
C ASP A 236 2.61 -16.54 20.67
N ARG A 237 3.31 -15.97 21.66
CA ARG A 237 2.84 -14.81 22.41
C ARG A 237 2.74 -13.58 21.51
N ILE A 238 1.56 -12.96 21.43
CA ILE A 238 1.43 -11.59 20.92
C ILE A 238 2.10 -10.67 21.94
N LYS A 239 2.99 -9.77 21.50
CA LYS A 239 3.64 -8.82 22.41
C LYS A 239 2.55 -7.92 22.99
N LEU A 240 2.47 -7.84 24.32
CA LEU A 240 1.46 -7.04 25.05
C LEU A 240 1.35 -5.59 24.54
N ARG A 241 2.47 -4.99 24.10
CA ARG A 241 2.52 -3.64 23.49
C ARG A 241 1.77 -3.54 22.16
N GLU A 242 1.81 -4.56 21.30
CA GLU A 242 1.10 -4.59 20.01
C GLU A 242 -0.40 -4.72 20.22
N SER A 243 -0.82 -5.59 21.15
CA SER A 243 -2.21 -5.70 21.57
C SER A 243 -2.75 -4.38 22.14
N LEU A 244 -1.95 -3.66 22.95
CA LEU A 244 -2.31 -2.35 23.51
C LEU A 244 -2.42 -1.25 22.43
N ARG A 245 -1.56 -1.27 21.40
CA ARG A 245 -1.62 -0.30 20.28
C ARG A 245 -2.92 -0.45 19.50
N TRP A 246 -3.29 -1.69 19.17
CA TRP A 246 -4.56 -2.02 18.51
C TRP A 246 -5.78 -1.78 19.40
N LEU A 247 -5.67 -2.03 20.71
CA LEU A 247 -6.71 -1.70 21.68
C LEU A 247 -6.97 -0.19 21.75
N GLY A 248 -5.94 0.66 21.62
CA GLY A 248 -6.07 2.11 21.49
C GLY A 248 -6.88 2.55 20.26
N PHE A 249 -6.66 1.90 19.11
CA PHE A 249 -7.47 2.13 17.91
C PHE A 249 -8.91 1.59 18.04
N ALA A 250 -9.12 0.55 18.86
CA ALA A 250 -10.44 0.00 19.14
C ALA A 250 -11.24 0.81 20.19
N THR A 251 -10.56 1.54 21.08
CA THR A 251 -11.20 2.41 22.09
C THR A 251 -11.48 3.82 21.57
N VAL A 252 -10.69 4.32 20.61
CA VAL A 252 -11.10 5.45 19.78
C VAL A 252 -12.27 4.98 18.90
N GLY A 253 -13.47 5.51 19.14
CA GLY A 253 -14.67 5.11 18.40
C GLY A 253 -14.40 5.09 16.89
N ARG A 254 -14.73 3.96 16.23
CA ARG A 254 -14.41 3.67 14.82
C ARG A 254 -14.70 4.84 13.86
N SER A 255 -15.75 5.62 14.14
CA SER A 255 -16.17 6.80 13.35
C SER A 255 -15.26 8.03 13.48
N LYS A 256 -14.44 8.13 14.52
CA LYS A 256 -13.47 9.24 14.70
C LYS A 256 -12.17 9.03 13.92
N PHE A 257 -11.92 7.79 13.49
CA PHE A 257 -10.69 7.38 12.84
C PHE A 257 -10.91 6.95 11.39
N LEU A 258 -12.02 6.26 11.11
CA LEU A 258 -12.32 5.82 9.75
C LEU A 258 -13.18 6.82 9.01
N PRO A 259 -12.78 7.23 7.80
CA PRO A 259 -13.61 8.06 6.95
C PRO A 259 -14.86 7.30 6.53
N ASN A 260 -15.98 8.02 6.48
CA ASN A 260 -17.13 7.56 5.74
C ASN A 260 -16.92 7.93 4.27
N VAL A 261 -16.64 6.96 3.42
CA VAL A 261 -16.46 7.20 1.98
C VAL A 261 -17.79 7.69 1.41
N THR A 262 -17.77 8.90 0.85
CA THR A 262 -18.98 9.55 0.31
C THR A 262 -19.22 9.20 -1.15
N HIS A 263 -18.18 8.79 -1.86
CA HIS A 263 -18.22 8.43 -3.26
C HIS A 263 -17.24 7.30 -3.52
N HIS A 264 -17.71 6.24 -4.15
CA HIS A 264 -16.86 5.11 -4.52
C HIS A 264 -16.48 5.17 -5.98
N VAL A 265 -15.27 4.72 -6.30
CA VAL A 265 -14.77 4.55 -7.66
C VAL A 265 -14.30 3.12 -7.89
N GLU A 266 -14.28 2.70 -9.15
CA GLU A 266 -13.85 1.39 -9.63
C GLU A 266 -12.90 1.54 -10.83
N HIS A 267 -12.24 0.44 -11.21
CA HIS A 267 -11.37 0.42 -12.38
C HIS A 267 -12.11 0.88 -13.64
N GLY A 268 -11.47 1.77 -14.42
CA GLY A 268 -12.03 2.28 -15.68
C GLY A 268 -12.95 3.48 -15.53
N ASP A 269 -13.27 3.91 -14.30
CA ASP A 269 -13.95 5.19 -14.08
C ASP A 269 -13.07 6.36 -14.56
N VAL A 270 -13.73 7.39 -15.07
CA VAL A 270 -13.11 8.69 -15.37
C VAL A 270 -13.56 9.69 -14.31
N LEU A 271 -12.65 10.03 -13.40
CA LEU A 271 -12.91 10.99 -12.34
C LEU A 271 -12.57 12.40 -12.82
N LYS A 272 -13.57 13.28 -12.81
CA LYS A 272 -13.35 14.72 -12.99
C LYS A 272 -12.92 15.33 -11.68
N LEU A 273 -11.64 15.69 -11.58
CA LEU A 273 -11.03 16.22 -10.37
C LEU A 273 -10.06 17.35 -10.72
N ALA A 274 -10.24 18.51 -10.10
CA ALA A 274 -9.41 19.68 -10.33
C ALA A 274 -9.34 20.11 -11.81
N GLY A 275 -10.51 20.18 -12.47
CA GLY A 275 -10.61 20.53 -13.89
C GLY A 275 -10.00 19.51 -14.88
N ARG A 276 -9.59 18.33 -14.41
CA ARG A 276 -8.92 17.28 -15.21
C ARG A 276 -9.70 15.98 -15.22
N GLU A 277 -9.47 15.17 -16.24
CA GLU A 277 -9.95 13.80 -16.29
C GLU A 277 -8.85 12.84 -15.80
N TRP A 278 -9.17 12.09 -14.76
CA TRP A 278 -8.28 11.07 -14.19
C TRP A 278 -8.86 9.69 -14.44
N PHE A 279 -8.11 8.84 -15.13
CA PHE A 279 -8.47 7.45 -15.33
C PHE A 279 -8.11 6.63 -14.08
N VAL A 280 -9.12 5.99 -13.51
CA VAL A 280 -8.99 5.19 -12.29
C VAL A 280 -8.46 3.80 -12.64
N GLN A 281 -7.29 3.46 -12.08
CA GLN A 281 -6.66 2.15 -12.24
C GLN A 281 -6.70 1.42 -10.89
N HIS A 282 -7.59 0.44 -10.74
CA HIS A 282 -7.52 -0.50 -9.60
C HIS A 282 -6.27 -1.37 -9.72
N THR A 283 -5.42 -1.35 -8.70
CA THR A 283 -4.12 -2.02 -8.67
C THR A 283 -3.98 -2.86 -7.39
N PRO A 284 -4.79 -3.92 -7.21
CA PRO A 284 -4.76 -4.73 -6.01
C PRO A 284 -3.43 -5.47 -5.86
N GLY A 285 -3.02 -5.70 -4.61
CA GLY A 285 -1.83 -6.47 -4.27
C GLY A 285 -1.25 -6.02 -2.94
N HIS A 286 -0.75 -4.78 -2.91
CA HIS A 286 -0.33 -4.09 -1.69
C HIS A 286 -1.49 -4.01 -0.67
N THR A 287 -2.64 -3.51 -1.13
CA THR A 287 -3.94 -3.71 -0.48
C THR A 287 -4.97 -4.16 -1.51
N ALA A 288 -6.13 -4.64 -1.05
CA ALA A 288 -7.22 -5.04 -1.94
C ALA A 288 -7.92 -3.86 -2.63
N ASP A 289 -7.78 -2.66 -2.07
CA ASP A 289 -8.50 -1.45 -2.46
C ASP A 289 -7.63 -0.40 -3.15
N HIS A 290 -6.36 -0.70 -3.45
CA HIS A 290 -5.43 0.27 -3.97
C HIS A 290 -5.79 0.77 -5.37
N ILE A 291 -5.73 2.10 -5.57
CA ILE A 291 -5.95 2.78 -6.84
C ILE A 291 -4.74 3.65 -7.22
N CYS A 292 -4.38 3.62 -8.50
CA CYS A 292 -3.61 4.69 -9.16
C CYS A 292 -4.51 5.59 -10.02
N LEU A 293 -4.11 6.83 -10.24
CA LEU A 293 -4.81 7.77 -11.13
C LEU A 293 -3.87 8.22 -12.25
N HIS A 294 -4.38 8.22 -13.49
CA HIS A 294 -3.65 8.65 -14.67
C HIS A 294 -4.33 9.84 -15.35
N ASP A 295 -3.60 10.94 -15.53
CA ASP A 295 -3.98 12.08 -16.36
C ASP A 295 -3.29 11.91 -17.74
N PRO A 296 -4.03 11.47 -18.79
CA PRO A 296 -3.43 11.22 -20.11
C PRO A 296 -3.08 12.49 -20.88
N ASP A 297 -3.60 13.65 -20.47
CA ASP A 297 -3.34 14.92 -21.15
C ASP A 297 -1.97 15.46 -20.75
N THR A 298 -1.58 15.29 -19.48
CA THR A 298 -0.28 15.76 -18.97
C THR A 298 0.74 14.66 -18.73
N GLY A 299 0.31 13.40 -18.74
CA GLY A 299 1.15 12.24 -18.42
C GLY A 299 1.49 12.11 -16.94
N ALA A 300 0.79 12.83 -16.05
CA ALA A 300 0.95 12.66 -14.61
C ALA A 300 0.29 11.36 -14.14
N PHE A 301 1.00 10.59 -13.32
CA PHE A 301 0.53 9.31 -12.80
C PHE A 301 0.69 9.24 -11.27
N LEU A 302 -0.41 9.35 -10.54
CA LEU A 302 -0.42 9.17 -9.08
C LEU A 302 -0.34 7.67 -8.76
N SER A 303 0.86 7.19 -8.43
CA SER A 303 1.12 5.75 -8.25
C SER A 303 0.78 5.24 -6.84
N GLY A 304 0.54 6.12 -5.88
CA GLY A 304 0.31 5.74 -4.48
C GLY A 304 1.47 4.89 -3.96
N ASP A 305 1.13 3.77 -3.33
CA ASP A 305 2.06 2.74 -2.87
C ASP A 305 2.20 1.58 -3.86
N HIS A 306 1.65 1.68 -5.07
CA HIS A 306 1.77 0.59 -6.05
C HIS A 306 3.14 0.53 -6.73
N VAL A 307 3.66 1.70 -7.12
CA VAL A 307 5.02 1.82 -7.69
C VAL A 307 5.77 2.92 -6.95
N LEU A 308 6.71 2.48 -6.13
CA LEU A 308 7.58 3.35 -5.33
C LEU A 308 8.99 3.40 -5.91
N PRO A 309 9.67 4.55 -5.85
CA PRO A 309 10.90 4.81 -6.61
C PRO A 309 12.12 3.99 -6.17
N THR A 310 12.39 3.80 -4.87
CA THR A 310 13.61 3.07 -4.43
C THR A 310 13.34 1.91 -3.47
N ILE A 311 12.12 1.80 -2.94
CA ILE A 311 11.67 0.68 -2.12
C ILE A 311 10.60 -0.14 -2.84
N THR A 312 10.41 -1.39 -2.44
CA THR A 312 9.25 -2.18 -2.87
C THR A 312 8.10 -2.00 -1.90
N PRO A 313 6.86 -1.89 -2.37
CA PRO A 313 5.69 -1.89 -1.51
C PRO A 313 5.60 -3.18 -0.69
N HIS A 314 5.11 -3.07 0.54
CA HIS A 314 4.86 -4.26 1.36
C HIS A 314 3.72 -5.10 0.77
N ILE A 315 3.86 -6.42 0.74
CA ILE A 315 2.78 -7.32 0.30
C ILE A 315 2.31 -8.12 1.51
N GLY A 316 1.14 -7.75 2.03
CA GLY A 316 0.57 -8.37 3.22
C GLY A 316 0.07 -9.77 2.98
N GLY A 317 0.58 -10.73 3.75
CA GLY A 317 0.11 -12.12 3.75
C GLY A 317 -1.31 -12.30 4.29
N VAL A 318 -1.75 -11.40 5.17
CA VAL A 318 -3.15 -11.33 5.63
C VAL A 318 -3.86 -10.24 4.83
N SER A 319 -4.55 -10.65 3.78
CA SER A 319 -5.27 -9.77 2.88
C SER A 319 -6.70 -10.27 2.65
N TYR A 320 -7.52 -9.43 2.00
CA TYR A 320 -8.81 -9.84 1.43
C TYR A 320 -8.64 -10.48 0.05
N LEU A 321 -7.42 -10.48 -0.48
CA LEU A 321 -7.03 -11.17 -1.70
C LEU A 321 -6.60 -12.60 -1.37
N ALA A 322 -6.99 -13.55 -2.23
CA ALA A 322 -6.57 -14.95 -2.10
C ALA A 322 -5.07 -15.10 -2.35
N ASP A 323 -4.56 -14.44 -3.38
CA ASP A 323 -3.14 -14.38 -3.73
C ASP A 323 -2.75 -12.90 -3.96
N PRO A 324 -2.27 -12.20 -2.90
CA PRO A 324 -1.90 -10.80 -3.01
C PRO A 324 -0.68 -10.58 -3.91
N LEU A 325 0.27 -11.52 -3.96
CA LEU A 325 1.48 -11.40 -4.79
C LEU A 325 1.15 -11.52 -6.28
N LYS A 326 0.33 -12.51 -6.66
CA LYS A 326 -0.16 -12.64 -8.05
C LYS A 326 -0.99 -11.45 -8.49
N SER A 327 -1.85 -10.95 -7.61
CA SER A 327 -2.63 -9.73 -7.87
C SER A 327 -1.71 -8.53 -8.09
N PHE A 328 -0.67 -8.40 -7.26
CA PHE A 328 0.33 -7.33 -7.38
C PHE A 328 1.10 -7.40 -8.70
N PHE A 329 1.55 -8.59 -9.12
CA PHE A 329 2.21 -8.80 -10.43
C PHE A 329 1.33 -8.39 -11.59
N TYR A 330 0.07 -8.83 -11.60
CA TYR A 330 -0.89 -8.42 -12.61
C TYR A 330 -1.06 -6.89 -12.65
N SER A 331 -1.17 -6.26 -11.49
CA SER A 331 -1.28 -4.80 -11.38
C SER A 331 -0.02 -4.06 -11.84
N LEU A 332 1.18 -4.59 -11.58
CA LEU A 332 2.45 -4.03 -12.06
C LEU A 332 2.54 -4.10 -13.59
N ASP A 333 2.18 -5.23 -14.18
CA ASP A 333 2.19 -5.39 -15.65
C ASP A 333 1.26 -4.37 -16.30
N ARG A 334 0.03 -4.26 -15.81
CA ARG A 334 -0.95 -3.31 -16.36
C ARG A 334 -0.51 -1.86 -16.27
N VAL A 335 0.05 -1.45 -15.14
CA VAL A 335 0.55 -0.09 -14.95
C VAL A 335 1.79 0.17 -15.81
N GLY A 336 2.68 -0.81 -15.94
CA GLY A 336 3.88 -0.71 -16.80
C GLY A 336 3.57 -0.66 -18.31
N GLU A 337 2.37 -1.06 -18.73
CA GLU A 337 1.90 -0.98 -20.12
C GLU A 337 1.24 0.36 -20.48
N ILE A 338 0.94 1.22 -19.48
CA ILE A 338 0.32 2.52 -19.72
C ILE A 338 1.32 3.41 -20.47
N ARG A 339 0.89 3.90 -21.64
CA ARG A 339 1.66 4.82 -22.47
C ARG A 339 1.41 6.26 -22.03
N ASN A 340 2.34 7.14 -22.40
CA ASN A 340 2.28 8.58 -22.14
C ASN A 340 2.29 8.94 -20.64
N VAL A 341 2.96 8.14 -19.81
CA VAL A 341 3.31 8.58 -18.46
C VAL A 341 4.64 9.32 -18.54
N GLU A 342 4.60 10.61 -18.25
CA GLU A 342 5.76 11.52 -18.21
C GLU A 342 6.34 11.63 -16.80
N LEU A 343 5.47 11.55 -15.77
CA LEU A 343 5.87 11.72 -14.38
C LEU A 343 5.02 10.87 -13.44
N ALA A 344 5.66 9.91 -12.76
CA ALA A 344 5.07 9.17 -11.66
C ALA A 344 5.20 9.95 -10.36
N LEU A 345 4.09 10.01 -9.62
CA LEU A 345 3.87 10.76 -8.39
C LEU A 345 3.58 9.77 -7.25
N PRO A 346 4.62 9.22 -6.59
CA PRO A 346 4.45 8.21 -5.55
C PRO A 346 3.99 8.80 -4.22
N ALA A 347 3.40 7.98 -3.36
CA ALA A 347 3.06 8.40 -2.00
C ALA A 347 4.30 8.47 -1.07
N HIS A 348 5.41 7.80 -1.40
CA HIS A 348 6.67 7.94 -0.67
C HIS A 348 7.84 8.21 -1.62
N GLY A 349 8.75 9.09 -1.21
CA GLY A 349 9.93 9.47 -1.99
C GLY A 349 9.67 10.60 -2.99
N HIS A 350 10.51 10.69 -4.01
CA HIS A 350 10.46 11.75 -5.02
C HIS A 350 9.78 11.28 -6.32
N PRO A 351 9.14 12.19 -7.08
CA PRO A 351 8.69 11.94 -8.44
C PRO A 351 9.79 11.37 -9.34
N PHE A 352 9.41 10.57 -10.32
CA PHE A 352 10.33 9.91 -11.25
C PHE A 352 9.66 9.67 -12.62
N ASP A 353 10.46 9.49 -13.67
CA ASP A 353 10.03 9.50 -15.08
C ASP A 353 9.97 8.09 -15.73
N ASP A 354 10.58 7.06 -15.13
CA ASP A 354 10.56 5.69 -15.66
C ASP A 354 9.59 4.75 -14.89
N LEU A 355 8.28 4.96 -15.06
CA LEU A 355 7.25 4.12 -14.43
C LEU A 355 7.36 2.66 -14.85
N ALA A 356 7.49 2.40 -16.17
CA ALA A 356 7.49 1.05 -16.72
C ALA A 356 8.75 0.25 -16.31
N GLY A 357 9.92 0.87 -16.37
CA GLY A 357 11.16 0.26 -15.89
C GLY A 357 11.13 0.00 -14.39
N ARG A 358 10.55 0.93 -13.61
CA ARG A 358 10.40 0.71 -12.17
C ARG A 358 9.43 -0.43 -11.83
N ALA A 359 8.28 -0.50 -12.50
CA ALA A 359 7.32 -1.60 -12.32
C ALA A 359 7.96 -2.96 -12.63
N ARG A 360 8.74 -3.05 -13.72
CA ARG A 360 9.51 -4.25 -14.07
C ARG A 360 10.54 -4.61 -12.99
N SER A 361 11.31 -3.64 -12.52
CA SER A 361 12.31 -3.85 -11.46
C SER A 361 11.68 -4.34 -10.14
N ILE A 362 10.50 -3.84 -9.76
CA ILE A 362 9.76 -4.35 -8.59
C ILE A 362 9.36 -5.81 -8.82
N LYS A 363 8.84 -6.14 -10.01
CA LYS A 363 8.42 -7.51 -10.33
C LYS A 363 9.60 -8.49 -10.30
N GLU A 364 10.73 -8.11 -10.91
CA GLU A 364 11.98 -8.87 -10.91
C GLU A 364 12.47 -9.13 -9.47
N HIS A 365 12.44 -8.12 -8.60
CA HIS A 365 12.81 -8.29 -7.19
C HIS A 365 12.02 -9.39 -6.47
N HIS A 366 10.72 -9.50 -6.74
CA HIS A 366 9.89 -10.53 -6.14
C HIS A 366 10.10 -11.91 -6.77
N TYR A 367 10.43 -11.99 -8.06
CA TYR A 367 10.85 -13.26 -8.65
C TYR A 367 12.17 -13.76 -8.05
N GLU A 368 13.16 -12.89 -7.90
CA GLU A 368 14.42 -13.21 -7.19
C GLU A 368 14.14 -13.69 -5.77
N ARG A 369 13.18 -13.05 -5.06
CA ARG A 369 12.76 -13.47 -3.73
C ARG A 369 12.13 -14.87 -3.72
N LEU A 370 11.29 -15.20 -4.71
CA LEU A 370 10.70 -16.53 -4.84
C LEU A 370 11.79 -17.59 -5.10
N GLU A 371 12.80 -17.27 -5.89
CA GLU A 371 13.96 -18.14 -6.13
C GLU A 371 14.81 -18.33 -4.86
N GLU A 372 15.05 -17.26 -4.09
CA GLU A 372 15.72 -17.34 -2.79
C GLU A 372 14.97 -18.26 -1.82
N ILE A 373 13.63 -18.15 -1.75
CA ILE A 373 12.80 -19.03 -0.91
C ILE A 373 12.97 -20.50 -1.32
N ALA A 374 12.92 -20.80 -2.62
CA ALA A 374 13.13 -22.15 -3.13
C ALA A 374 14.56 -22.66 -2.83
N GLY A 375 15.57 -21.78 -2.88
CA GLY A 375 16.94 -22.07 -2.47
C GLY A 375 17.05 -22.41 -0.98
N ILE A 376 16.44 -21.58 -0.13
CA ILE A 376 16.40 -21.79 1.32
C ILE A 376 15.74 -23.14 1.66
N ALA A 377 14.65 -23.48 0.99
CA ALA A 377 13.94 -24.75 1.22
C ALA A 377 14.83 -25.97 0.93
N LYS A 378 15.74 -25.92 -0.05
CA LYS A 378 16.71 -27.01 -0.29
C LYS A 378 17.68 -27.19 0.88
N ASP A 379 18.02 -26.11 1.57
CA ASP A 379 18.98 -26.12 2.67
C ASP A 379 18.33 -26.52 4.01
N VAL A 380 17.14 -25.99 4.30
CA VAL A 380 16.45 -26.20 5.60
C VAL A 380 15.40 -27.31 5.54
N GLY A 381 15.06 -27.79 4.35
CA GLY A 381 13.94 -28.69 4.12
C GLY A 381 12.61 -28.02 4.50
N ARG A 382 11.73 -28.84 5.04
CA ARG A 382 10.44 -28.43 5.58
C ARG A 382 10.60 -27.46 6.77
N ALA A 383 10.03 -26.26 6.67
CA ALA A 383 10.23 -25.21 7.68
C ALA A 383 9.04 -24.26 7.84
N ASP A 384 8.98 -23.57 9.00
CA ASP A 384 7.96 -22.57 9.28
C ASP A 384 8.30 -21.18 8.69
N VAL A 385 7.31 -20.29 8.66
CA VAL A 385 7.46 -18.93 8.12
C VAL A 385 8.58 -18.14 8.82
N ASN A 386 8.75 -18.31 10.13
CA ASN A 386 9.79 -17.60 10.87
C ASN A 386 11.19 -18.01 10.42
N THR A 387 11.39 -19.31 10.16
CA THR A 387 12.65 -19.85 9.66
C THR A 387 12.98 -19.30 8.28
N PHE A 388 12.02 -19.30 7.34
CA PHE A 388 12.21 -18.67 6.03
C PHE A 388 12.50 -17.17 6.17
N MET A 389 11.74 -16.44 6.98
CA MET A 389 11.91 -15.00 7.20
C MET A 389 13.33 -14.66 7.72
N LYS A 390 13.84 -15.44 8.69
CA LYS A 390 15.18 -15.23 9.24
C LYS A 390 16.30 -15.46 8.24
N ARG A 391 16.07 -16.31 7.23
CA ARG A 391 17.01 -16.58 6.14
C ARG A 391 16.94 -15.53 5.04
N LEU A 392 15.75 -15.01 4.74
CA LEU A 392 15.50 -13.99 3.73
C LEU A 392 15.97 -12.59 4.17
N PHE A 393 15.73 -12.24 5.43
CA PHE A 393 15.94 -10.88 5.93
C PHE A 393 17.06 -10.82 6.95
N LYS A 394 17.76 -9.68 6.98
CA LYS A 394 18.74 -9.37 8.03
C LYS A 394 18.03 -9.19 9.38
N GLU A 395 18.72 -9.50 10.47
CA GLU A 395 18.15 -9.46 11.84
C GLU A 395 17.44 -8.15 12.19
N ARG A 396 18.00 -7.02 11.79
CA ARG A 396 17.39 -5.68 11.98
C ARG A 396 16.02 -5.48 11.30
N SER A 397 15.69 -6.33 10.33
CA SER A 397 14.45 -6.29 9.55
C SER A 397 13.46 -7.37 9.99
N TRP A 398 13.82 -8.22 10.96
CA TRP A 398 12.92 -9.24 11.47
C TRP A 398 11.73 -8.61 12.21
N GLY A 399 10.56 -9.24 12.07
CA GLY A 399 9.34 -8.82 12.73
C GLY A 399 8.11 -9.20 11.93
N ASP A 400 6.93 -8.80 12.43
CA ASP A 400 5.64 -9.24 11.88
C ASP A 400 5.42 -8.82 10.42
N MET A 401 5.94 -7.67 9.98
CA MET A 401 5.83 -7.24 8.58
C MET A 401 6.65 -8.16 7.65
N ALA A 402 7.88 -8.50 8.04
CA ALA A 402 8.73 -9.41 7.28
C ALA A 402 8.17 -10.84 7.28
N GLU A 403 7.61 -11.32 8.40
CA GLU A 403 6.91 -12.61 8.44
C GLU A 403 5.67 -12.61 7.55
N SER A 404 4.88 -11.53 7.56
CA SER A 404 3.69 -11.38 6.72
C SER A 404 4.03 -11.41 5.23
N GLU A 405 5.10 -10.73 4.83
CA GLU A 405 5.57 -10.75 3.44
C GLU A 405 6.13 -12.13 3.06
N THR A 406 6.89 -12.76 3.95
CA THR A 406 7.39 -14.14 3.74
C THR A 406 6.22 -15.12 3.54
N TYR A 407 5.20 -15.01 4.38
CA TYR A 407 3.99 -15.82 4.26
C TYR A 407 3.27 -15.58 2.93
N ALA A 408 3.16 -14.32 2.46
CA ALA A 408 2.55 -14.02 1.18
C ALA A 408 3.25 -14.74 0.00
N HIS A 409 4.59 -14.79 0.02
CA HIS A 409 5.36 -15.48 -1.01
C HIS A 409 5.22 -17.02 -0.91
N LEU A 410 5.24 -17.57 0.30
CA LEU A 410 5.04 -19.00 0.52
C LEU A 410 3.63 -19.46 0.11
N GLU A 411 2.59 -18.69 0.43
CA GLU A 411 1.23 -18.98 -0.02
C GLU A 411 1.10 -18.86 -1.54
N HIS A 412 1.77 -17.89 -2.17
CA HIS A 412 1.82 -17.81 -3.63
C HIS A 412 2.40 -19.09 -4.24
N LEU A 413 3.54 -19.58 -3.73
CA LEU A 413 4.12 -20.86 -4.18
C LEU A 413 3.17 -22.04 -3.96
N ARG A 414 2.48 -22.08 -2.81
CA ARG A 414 1.49 -23.11 -2.52
C ARG A 414 0.31 -23.08 -3.48
N LEU A 415 -0.22 -21.89 -3.78
CA LEU A 415 -1.35 -21.70 -4.70
C LEU A 415 -0.99 -22.02 -6.15
N GLU A 416 0.27 -21.83 -6.53
CA GLU A 416 0.82 -22.25 -7.83
C GLU A 416 1.20 -23.75 -7.87
N GLY A 417 0.94 -24.51 -6.80
CA GLY A 417 1.24 -25.95 -6.72
C GLY A 417 2.72 -26.28 -6.59
N LYS A 418 3.55 -25.31 -6.19
CA LYS A 418 5.01 -25.44 -5.99
C LYS A 418 5.40 -25.58 -4.51
N ALA A 419 4.42 -25.67 -3.63
CA ALA A 419 4.63 -25.93 -2.21
C ALA A 419 3.40 -26.62 -1.63
N GLU A 420 3.59 -27.38 -0.56
CA GLU A 420 2.55 -27.88 0.31
C GLU A 420 2.66 -27.22 1.69
N ALA A 421 1.52 -27.05 2.39
CA ALA A 421 1.51 -26.51 3.74
C ALA A 421 0.70 -27.39 4.68
N HIS A 422 1.21 -27.59 5.89
CA HIS A 422 0.55 -28.34 6.96
C HIS A 422 0.86 -27.69 8.32
N ARG A 423 0.07 -28.01 9.34
CA ARG A 423 0.36 -27.60 10.71
C ARG A 423 1.21 -28.65 11.41
N ASN A 424 2.24 -28.22 12.12
CA ASN A 424 3.05 -29.10 12.98
C ASN A 424 2.38 -29.29 14.37
N ASP A 425 3.04 -30.05 15.25
CA ASP A 425 2.55 -30.34 16.60
C ASP A 425 2.37 -29.09 17.48
N GLU A 426 3.10 -28.01 17.18
CA GLU A 426 2.99 -26.72 17.85
C GLU A 426 1.89 -25.83 17.23
N GLY A 427 1.20 -26.31 16.20
CA GLY A 427 0.15 -25.62 15.47
C GLY A 427 0.64 -24.53 14.52
N ARG A 428 1.96 -24.40 14.30
CA ARG A 428 2.55 -23.47 13.32
C ARG A 428 2.36 -23.99 11.91
N LEU A 429 2.22 -23.08 10.95
CA LEU A 429 2.16 -23.45 9.54
C LEU A 429 3.59 -23.68 9.02
N VAL A 430 3.78 -24.83 8.39
CA VAL A 430 5.07 -25.32 7.88
C VAL A 430 4.91 -25.64 6.40
N TYR A 431 5.91 -25.25 5.61
CA TYR A 431 5.92 -25.41 4.16
C TYR A 431 6.97 -26.42 3.71
N ASP A 432 6.64 -27.14 2.64
CA ASP A 432 7.48 -28.11 1.93
C ASP A 432 7.45 -27.73 0.44
N LEU A 433 8.61 -27.47 -0.18
CA LEU A 433 8.74 -26.89 -1.54
C LEU A 433 9.40 -27.85 -2.53
#